data_AF-A0A8C5HK01-F1
#
_entry.id   AF-A0A8C5HK01-F1
#
_cell.length_a   1.000
_cell.length_b   1.000
_cell.length_c   1.000
_cell.angle_alpha   90.00
_cell.angle_beta   90.00
_cell.angle_gamma   90.00
#
_symmetry.space_group_name_H-M   'P 1'
#
loop_
_entity.id
_entity.type
_entity.pdbx_description
1 polymer ?
#
loop_
_entity_poly.entity_id
_entity_poly.type
_entity_poly.pdbx_seq_one_letter_code
_entity_poly.pdbx_strand_id
1 'polypeptide(L)'
;MPVFSGLLKVRVCEAVDLKPTPWALRHAVGKSGSFLLDPYLALNLDQTRLGQTVTRTKTNSPAWHQEFCTEVREGRSLELSVFHDAPIGYDDFVANCTIQLEDLLQNGTRHYEDWVLLSCVWVRTHSVIYLTGLFIIFKQNKHQDSI
;
A
#
# COMPACT_ATOMS: atom_id res chain seq x y z
N MET A 1 -8.06 -8.03 -18.78
CA MET A 1 -7.08 -8.03 -17.67
C MET A 1 -7.84 -8.48 -16.43
N PRO A 2 -7.25 -9.34 -15.58
CA PRO A 2 -7.91 -9.81 -14.36
C PRO A 2 -8.15 -8.65 -13.39
N VAL A 3 -9.30 -8.69 -12.71
CA VAL A 3 -9.72 -7.70 -11.71
C VAL A 3 -10.17 -8.42 -10.45
N PHE A 4 -10.01 -7.79 -9.29
CA PHE A 4 -10.43 -8.33 -8.01
C PHE A 4 -11.85 -7.87 -7.67
N SER A 5 -12.71 -8.80 -7.27
CA SER A 5 -14.02 -8.51 -6.68
C SER A 5 -14.20 -9.37 -5.45
N GLY A 6 -14.53 -8.75 -4.32
CA GLY A 6 -14.66 -9.43 -3.03
C GLY A 6 -14.25 -8.55 -1.86
N LEU A 7 -14.04 -9.17 -0.70
CA LEU A 7 -13.59 -8.46 0.49
C LEU A 7 -12.07 -8.25 0.45
N LEU A 8 -11.62 -7.01 0.45
CA LEU A 8 -10.21 -6.68 0.62
C LEU A 8 -9.96 -6.33 2.07
N LYS A 9 -8.96 -6.99 2.65
CA LYS A 9 -8.43 -6.66 3.97
C LYS A 9 -6.94 -6.36 3.85
N VAL A 10 -6.50 -5.23 4.38
CA VAL A 10 -5.10 -4.78 4.31
C VAL A 10 -4.68 -4.38 5.71
N ARG A 11 -3.60 -4.98 6.23
CA ARG A 11 -2.99 -4.54 7.48
C ARG A 11 -1.64 -3.89 7.19
N VAL A 12 -1.56 -2.61 7.53
CA VAL A 12 -0.34 -1.82 7.42
C VAL A 12 0.40 -1.96 8.74
N CYS A 13 1.52 -2.69 8.72
CA CYS A 13 2.30 -2.98 9.93
C CYS A 13 3.27 -1.85 10.24
N GLU A 14 4.35 -1.74 9.47
CA GLU A 14 5.45 -0.83 9.77
C GLU A 14 6.19 -0.41 8.49
N ALA A 15 6.81 0.75 8.52
CA ALA A 15 7.84 1.15 7.57
C ALA A 15 9.19 1.24 8.29
N VAL A 16 10.28 1.03 7.57
CA VAL A 16 11.63 1.20 8.11
C VAL A 16 12.45 2.09 7.19
N ASP A 17 13.37 2.86 7.77
CA ASP A 17 14.35 3.66 7.03
C ASP A 17 13.74 4.65 6.02
N LEU A 18 12.59 5.26 6.35
CA LEU A 18 12.00 6.34 5.57
C LEU A 18 13.00 7.49 5.42
N LYS A 19 13.19 7.93 4.18
CA LYS A 19 14.09 9.04 3.86
C LYS A 19 13.28 10.32 3.65
N PRO A 20 13.51 11.37 4.45
CA PRO A 20 12.90 12.67 4.21
C PRO A 20 13.25 13.18 2.81
N THR A 21 12.26 13.70 2.09
CA THR A 21 12.51 14.34 0.80
C THR A 21 13.14 15.72 1.00
N PRO A 22 13.87 16.26 0.00
CA PRO A 22 14.41 17.62 0.08
C PRO A 22 13.33 18.66 0.40
N TRP A 23 12.11 18.44 -0.08
CA TRP A 23 10.97 19.30 0.20
C TRP A 23 10.57 19.24 1.68
N ALA A 24 10.45 18.04 2.27
CA ALA A 24 10.19 17.88 3.71
C ALA A 24 11.28 18.53 4.59
N LEU A 25 12.51 18.61 4.09
CA LEU A 25 13.63 19.23 4.79
C LEU A 25 13.65 20.78 4.71
N ARG A 26 12.80 21.43 3.90
CA ARG A 26 12.85 22.89 3.68
C ARG A 26 12.69 23.71 4.96
N HIS A 27 11.99 23.18 5.96
CA HIS A 27 11.78 23.83 7.26
C HIS A 27 12.74 23.34 8.36
N ALA A 28 13.66 22.43 8.03
CA ALA A 28 14.63 21.83 8.97
C ALA A 28 15.94 22.62 9.10
N VAL A 29 16.03 23.83 8.50
CA VAL A 29 17.25 24.64 8.42
C VAL A 29 17.87 24.87 9.80
N GLY A 30 19.15 24.50 9.94
CA GLY A 30 19.94 24.72 11.15
C GLY A 30 19.92 23.60 12.19
N LYS A 31 19.20 22.49 11.96
CA LYS A 31 19.27 21.30 12.83
C LYS A 31 20.44 20.41 12.42
N SER A 32 21.42 20.23 13.31
CA SER A 32 22.60 19.38 13.12
C SER A 32 22.33 17.87 13.33
N GLY A 33 21.06 17.46 13.44
CA GLY A 33 20.64 16.06 13.64
C GLY A 33 19.82 15.51 12.48
N SER A 34 19.66 14.19 12.41
CA SER A 34 18.80 13.54 11.41
C SER A 34 17.37 14.03 11.55
N PHE A 35 16.79 14.59 10.49
CA PHE A 35 15.38 14.97 10.46
C PHE A 35 14.50 13.72 10.64
N LEU A 36 13.52 13.84 11.52
CA LEU A 36 12.55 12.80 11.81
C LEU A 36 11.20 13.24 11.28
N LEU A 37 10.57 12.37 10.50
CA LEU A 37 9.26 12.61 9.93
C LEU A 37 8.17 12.47 11.00
N ASP A 38 7.00 13.02 10.69
CA ASP A 38 5.74 12.64 11.32
C ASP A 38 4.91 11.82 10.30
N PRO A 39 5.23 10.52 10.06
CA PRO A 39 4.69 9.80 8.93
C PRO A 39 3.28 9.20 9.17
N TYR A 40 2.46 9.26 8.13
CA TYR A 40 1.28 8.41 7.96
C TYR A 40 1.25 7.79 6.55
N LEU A 41 0.48 6.71 6.39
CA LEU A 41 0.28 6.04 5.10
C LEU A 41 -1.17 6.21 4.64
N ALA A 42 -1.34 6.71 3.43
CA ALA A 42 -2.57 6.73 2.67
C ALA A 42 -2.71 5.44 1.87
N LEU A 43 -3.87 4.79 1.96
CA LEU A 43 -4.20 3.60 1.16
C LEU A 43 -5.26 3.98 0.13
N ASN A 44 -4.95 3.81 -1.15
CA ASN A 44 -5.90 4.00 -2.25
C ASN A 44 -6.14 2.68 -2.99
N LEU A 45 -7.35 2.49 -3.48
CA LEU A 45 -7.73 1.46 -4.44
C LEU A 45 -8.19 2.15 -5.72
N ASP A 46 -7.52 1.89 -6.84
CA ASP A 46 -7.86 2.50 -8.14
C ASP A 46 -8.11 4.01 -8.06
N GLN A 47 -7.17 4.72 -7.43
CA GLN A 47 -7.21 6.18 -7.21
C GLN A 47 -8.25 6.67 -6.18
N THR A 48 -9.05 5.77 -5.60
CA THR A 48 -10.01 6.10 -4.54
C THR A 48 -9.41 5.86 -3.17
N ARG A 49 -9.43 6.87 -2.29
CA ARG A 49 -8.92 6.76 -0.92
C ARG A 49 -9.78 5.78 -0.11
N LEU A 50 -9.16 4.69 0.34
CA LEU A 50 -9.77 3.74 1.28
C LEU A 50 -9.62 4.20 2.72
N GLY A 51 -8.51 4.86 3.04
CA GLY A 51 -8.26 5.35 4.39
C GLY A 51 -6.82 5.78 4.59
N GLN A 52 -6.49 6.11 5.83
CA GLN A 52 -5.13 6.45 6.21
C GLN A 52 -4.79 5.92 7.59
N THR A 53 -3.52 5.70 7.83
CA THR A 53 -3.05 5.34 9.16
C THR A 53 -3.05 6.55 10.10
N VAL A 54 -2.97 6.30 11.40
CA VAL A 54 -2.59 7.33 12.36
C VAL A 54 -1.21 7.90 12.03
N THR A 55 -1.02 9.20 12.23
CA THR A 55 0.31 9.82 12.18
C THR A 55 1.15 9.32 13.34
N ARG A 56 2.36 8.84 13.06
CA ARG A 56 3.39 8.59 14.07
C ARG A 56 4.31 9.79 14.13
N THR A 57 4.70 10.21 15.33
CA THR A 57 5.50 11.42 15.48
C THR A 57 7.00 11.11 15.58
N LYS A 58 7.82 11.99 14.99
CA LYS A 58 9.28 12.01 15.09
C LYS A 58 9.92 10.63 14.88
N THR A 59 9.62 9.97 13.77
CA THR A 59 10.20 8.66 13.43
C THR A 59 10.36 8.48 11.92
N ASN A 60 11.44 7.80 11.53
CA ASN A 60 11.65 7.31 10.16
C ASN A 60 11.36 5.80 10.05
N SER A 61 10.96 5.15 11.14
CA SER A 61 10.57 3.74 11.18
C SER A 61 9.25 3.58 11.95
N PRO A 62 8.11 4.04 11.40
CA PRO A 62 6.83 4.00 12.09
C PRO A 62 6.23 2.59 12.13
N ALA A 63 5.64 2.24 13.27
CA ALA A 63 4.80 1.05 13.43
C ALA A 63 3.33 1.46 13.63
N TRP A 64 2.48 1.17 12.64
CA TRP A 64 1.06 1.53 12.64
C TRP A 64 0.16 0.40 13.14
N HIS A 65 0.40 -0.83 12.67
CA HIS A 65 -0.46 -2.00 12.93
C HIS A 65 -1.96 -1.74 12.68
N GLN A 66 -2.26 -0.96 11.64
CA GLN A 66 -3.63 -0.54 11.32
C GLN A 66 -4.23 -1.41 10.22
N GLU A 67 -5.52 -1.71 10.34
CA GLU A 67 -6.24 -2.59 9.46
C GLU A 67 -7.34 -1.84 8.70
N PHE A 68 -7.44 -2.10 7.41
CA PHE A 68 -8.48 -1.59 6.51
C PHE A 68 -9.25 -2.78 5.96
N CYS A 69 -10.57 -2.64 5.87
CA CYS A 69 -11.45 -3.68 5.34
C CYS A 69 -12.50 -3.01 4.45
N THR A 70 -12.65 -3.47 3.21
CA THR A 70 -13.59 -2.89 2.26
C THR A 70 -14.09 -3.92 1.26
N GLU A 71 -15.33 -3.77 0.79
CA GLU A 71 -15.84 -4.51 -0.36
C GLU A 71 -15.31 -3.87 -1.64
N VAL A 72 -14.76 -4.69 -2.53
CA VAL A 72 -14.17 -4.26 -3.80
C VAL A 72 -14.96 -4.84 -4.95
N ARG A 73 -15.19 -4.01 -5.97
CA ARG A 73 -15.79 -4.40 -7.24
C ARG A 73 -14.85 -3.97 -8.36
N GLU A 74 -14.37 -4.95 -9.11
CA GLU A 74 -13.47 -4.75 -10.26
C GLU A 74 -12.18 -3.98 -9.94
N GLY A 75 -11.65 -4.16 -8.73
CA GLY A 75 -10.42 -3.52 -8.25
C GLY A 75 -9.19 -3.98 -9.01
N ARG A 76 -8.25 -3.06 -9.28
CA ARG A 76 -7.04 -3.37 -10.06
C ARG A 76 -5.74 -3.17 -9.29
N SER A 77 -5.63 -2.09 -8.54
CA SER A 77 -4.37 -1.66 -7.96
C SER A 77 -4.55 -1.07 -6.56
N LEU A 78 -3.66 -1.45 -5.66
CA LEU A 78 -3.52 -0.81 -4.35
C LEU A 78 -2.32 0.11 -4.36
N GLU A 79 -2.54 1.37 -4.02
CA GLU A 79 -1.49 2.35 -3.84
C GLU A 79 -1.32 2.64 -2.35
N LEU A 80 -0.08 2.52 -1.88
CA LEU A 80 0.33 2.86 -0.53
C LEU A 80 1.28 4.04 -0.62
N SER A 81 0.85 5.19 -0.14
CA SER A 81 1.62 6.45 -0.22
C SER A 81 1.87 7.00 1.17
N VAL A 82 3.15 7.18 1.51
CA VAL A 82 3.60 7.73 2.79
C VAL A 82 3.80 9.22 2.67
N PHE A 83 3.30 9.95 3.66
CA PHE A 83 3.38 11.40 3.75
C PHE A 83 3.95 11.81 5.10
N HIS A 84 4.60 12.97 5.15
CA HIS A 84 4.92 13.69 6.37
C HIS A 84 3.80 14.69 6.67
N ASP A 85 3.18 14.53 7.83
CA ASP A 85 2.17 15.44 8.38
C ASP A 85 2.80 16.82 8.65
N ALA A 86 2.52 17.78 7.78
CA ALA A 86 3.14 19.09 7.83
C ALA A 86 2.33 20.01 8.76
N PRO A 87 2.98 20.74 9.70
CA PRO A 87 2.24 21.60 10.63
C PRO A 87 1.37 22.68 9.96
N ILE A 88 1.73 23.10 8.74
CA ILE A 88 1.04 24.13 7.96
C ILE A 88 1.11 23.74 6.48
N GLY A 89 -0.04 23.83 5.79
CA GLY A 89 -0.14 23.61 4.35
C GLY A 89 -0.48 22.18 3.99
N TYR A 90 0.00 21.73 2.83
CA TYR A 90 -0.16 20.35 2.38
C TYR A 90 0.95 19.46 2.95
N ASP A 91 0.59 18.21 3.20
CA ASP A 91 1.53 17.18 3.64
C ASP A 91 2.56 16.85 2.56
N ASP A 92 3.77 16.56 3.00
CA ASP A 92 4.87 16.31 2.08
C ASP A 92 4.91 14.82 1.70
N PHE A 93 4.84 14.54 0.41
CA PHE A 93 5.05 13.18 -0.09
C PHE A 93 6.44 12.66 0.27
N VAL A 94 6.51 11.41 0.73
CA VAL A 94 7.75 10.74 1.12
C VAL A 94 8.09 9.60 0.17
N ALA A 95 7.16 8.65 0.01
CA ALA A 95 7.38 7.46 -0.80
C ALA A 95 6.05 6.81 -1.19
N ASN A 96 6.04 6.00 -2.25
CA ASN A 96 4.88 5.18 -2.60
C ASN A 96 5.25 3.78 -3.07
N CYS A 97 4.26 2.90 -3.03
CA CYS A 97 4.27 1.61 -3.70
C CYS A 97 2.90 1.37 -4.34
N THR A 98 2.89 0.71 -5.48
CA THR A 98 1.67 0.22 -6.12
C THR A 98 1.77 -1.30 -6.27
N ILE A 99 0.75 -1.99 -5.78
CA ILE A 99 0.60 -3.45 -5.90
C ILE A 99 -0.54 -3.70 -6.89
N GLN A 100 -0.28 -4.45 -7.95
CA GLN A 100 -1.34 -4.89 -8.85
C GLN A 100 -2.06 -6.08 -8.20
N LEU A 101 -3.39 -6.00 -8.10
CA LEU A 101 -4.20 -7.07 -7.53
C LEU A 101 -4.17 -8.33 -8.41
N GLU A 102 -3.89 -8.19 -9.70
CA GLU A 102 -3.67 -9.33 -10.59
C GLU A 102 -2.50 -10.21 -10.16
N ASP A 103 -1.38 -9.63 -9.69
CA ASP A 103 -0.21 -10.39 -9.22
C ASP A 103 -0.57 -11.27 -8.02
N LEU A 104 -1.47 -10.77 -7.17
CA LEU A 104 -1.95 -11.47 -5.98
C LEU A 104 -2.94 -12.59 -6.34
N LEU A 105 -3.74 -12.38 -7.38
CA LEU A 105 -4.68 -13.38 -7.91
C LEU A 105 -3.96 -14.53 -8.62
N GLN A 106 -2.89 -14.25 -9.37
CA GLN A 106 -2.15 -15.26 -10.13
C GLN A 106 -1.44 -16.29 -9.25
N ASN A 107 -1.05 -15.89 -8.04
CA ASN A 107 -0.40 -16.79 -7.08
C ASN A 107 -1.39 -17.77 -6.42
N GLY A 108 -2.71 -17.66 -6.68
CA GLY A 108 -3.74 -18.52 -6.08
C GLY A 108 -3.87 -18.37 -4.55
N THR A 109 -3.08 -17.48 -3.95
CA THR A 109 -2.97 -17.27 -2.53
C THR A 109 -4.10 -16.38 -2.06
N ARG A 110 -4.90 -16.89 -1.11
CA ARG A 110 -5.92 -16.07 -0.44
C ARG A 110 -5.34 -15.10 0.57
N HIS A 111 -4.05 -15.22 0.90
CA HIS A 111 -3.31 -14.46 1.91
C HIS A 111 -1.93 -14.06 1.35
N TYR A 112 -1.52 -12.80 1.52
CA TYR A 112 -0.24 -12.30 1.03
C TYR A 112 0.51 -11.51 2.13
N GLU A 113 1.49 -12.12 2.77
CA GLU A 113 2.36 -11.41 3.74
C GLU A 113 3.76 -11.25 3.14
N ASP A 114 4.17 -10.01 2.85
CA ASP A 114 5.53 -9.75 2.38
C ASP A 114 5.99 -8.31 2.66
N TRP A 115 7.30 -8.10 2.62
CA TRP A 115 7.88 -6.76 2.49
C TRP A 115 7.68 -6.26 1.07
N VAL A 116 7.18 -5.03 0.94
CA VAL A 116 7.01 -4.41 -0.37
C VAL A 116 7.93 -3.22 -0.48
N LEU A 117 8.67 -3.18 -1.58
CA LEU A 117 9.54 -2.07 -1.93
C LEU A 117 8.68 -0.86 -2.32
N LEU A 118 8.76 0.20 -1.53
CA LEU A 118 8.40 1.53 -2.00
C LEU A 118 9.57 2.04 -2.84
N SER A 119 9.26 2.87 -3.83
CA SER A 119 10.14 3.36 -4.89
C SER A 119 11.54 3.88 -4.50
N CYS A 120 11.91 3.94 -3.21
CA CYS A 120 13.28 4.08 -2.68
C CYS A 120 13.49 3.57 -1.22
N VAL A 121 12.53 2.82 -0.62
CA VAL A 121 12.54 2.42 0.81
C VAL A 121 11.83 1.06 1.04
N TRP A 122 12.28 0.24 1.99
CA TRP A 122 11.59 -1.01 2.38
C TRP A 122 10.45 -0.72 3.36
N VAL A 123 9.24 -1.23 3.10
CA VAL A 123 8.10 -1.17 4.04
C VAL A 123 7.55 -2.56 4.26
N ARG A 124 7.28 -2.94 5.51
CA ARG A 124 6.69 -4.25 5.82
C ARG A 124 5.19 -4.10 5.83
N THR A 125 4.55 -4.66 4.83
CA THR A 125 3.10 -4.72 4.78
C THR A 125 2.67 -6.15 5.03
N HIS A 126 2.09 -6.44 6.19
CA HIS A 126 1.41 -7.71 6.37
C HIS A 126 0.01 -7.59 5.75
N SER A 127 -0.10 -7.78 4.45
CA SER A 127 -1.38 -7.66 3.74
C SER A 127 -2.17 -8.96 3.78
N VAL A 128 -2.84 -9.28 4.89
CA VAL A 128 -3.79 -10.40 4.87
C VAL A 128 -5.02 -10.03 4.04
N ILE A 129 -4.90 -10.19 2.73
CA ILE A 129 -6.06 -10.27 1.85
C ILE A 129 -6.84 -11.49 2.33
N TYR A 130 -8.17 -11.40 2.33
CA TYR A 130 -9.05 -12.55 2.52
C TYR A 130 -9.92 -12.59 1.28
N LEU A 131 -9.53 -13.39 0.29
CA LEU A 131 -10.36 -13.63 -0.90
C LEU A 131 -11.57 -14.50 -0.51
N THR A 132 -12.53 -13.96 0.25
CA THR A 132 -13.84 -14.58 0.47
C THR A 132 -14.79 -13.99 -0.56
N GLY A 133 -14.74 -14.56 -1.77
CA GLY A 133 -15.58 -14.18 -2.89
C GLY A 133 -15.62 -15.33 -3.88
N LEU A 134 -16.83 -15.80 -4.17
CA LEU A 134 -17.18 -16.91 -5.04
C LEU A 134 -16.40 -16.87 -6.36
N PHE A 135 -15.56 -17.88 -6.60
CA PHE A 135 -14.97 -18.11 -7.92
C PHE A 135 -16.07 -18.65 -8.84
N ILE A 136 -16.59 -17.81 -9.74
CA ILE A 136 -17.19 -18.35 -10.98
C ILE A 136 -16.01 -18.77 -11.85
N ILE A 137 -15.65 -20.05 -11.78
CA ILE A 137 -14.80 -20.68 -12.78
C ILE A 137 -15.65 -20.80 -14.04
N PHE A 138 -15.45 -19.92 -15.03
CA PHE A 138 -15.73 -20.32 -16.40
C PHE A 138 -14.55 -21.13 -16.91
N LYS A 139 -14.72 -22.45 -16.89
CA LYS A 139 -13.95 -23.38 -17.70
C LYS A 139 -14.85 -23.88 -18.82
N GLN A 140 -14.68 -23.34 -20.02
CA GLN A 140 -15.07 -23.92 -21.32
C GLN A 140 -14.26 -23.17 -22.40
N ASN A 141 -13.65 -23.76 -23.42
CA ASN A 141 -13.74 -25.14 -23.91
C ASN A 141 -12.46 -25.54 -24.66
N LYS A 142 -12.16 -26.84 -24.67
CA LYS A 142 -11.29 -27.45 -25.68
C LYS A 142 -12.01 -27.37 -27.03
N HIS A 143 -11.30 -27.06 -28.11
CA HIS A 143 -11.42 -27.80 -29.36
C HIS A 143 -10.12 -27.66 -30.19
N GLN A 144 -9.62 -28.83 -30.61
CA GLN A 144 -8.80 -29.15 -31.78
C GLN A 144 -9.10 -28.22 -33.00
N ASP A 145 -8.14 -27.87 -33.88
CA ASP A 145 -7.56 -28.72 -34.91
C ASP A 145 -6.32 -28.09 -35.59
N SER A 146 -5.37 -28.95 -36.01
CA SER A 146 -4.51 -28.96 -37.22
C SER A 146 -3.81 -27.64 -37.67
N ILE A 147 -2.51 -27.63 -37.99
CA ILE A 147 -1.81 -28.35 -39.09
C ILE A 147 -0.45 -28.88 -38.62
#